data_AF-A0A537NI62-F1
#
_entry.id   AF-A0A537NI62-F1
#
_cell.length_a   1.000
_cell.length_b   1.000
_cell.length_c   1.000
_cell.angle_alpha   90.00
_cell.angle_beta   90.00
_cell.angle_gamma   90.00
#
_symmetry.space_group_name_H-M   'P 1'
#
loop_
_entity.id
_entity.type
_entity.pdbx_description
1 polymer ?
#
loop_
_entity_poly.entity_id
_entity_poly.type
_entity_poly.pdbx_seq_one_letter_code
_entity_poly.pdbx_strand_id
1 'polypeptide(L)'
;MDGAIASACGLEGIRIDEAVIEAASQRAVEAFASDAYGHMIETLCGDPRTVERVRQRVQAMVGKLDVFQLRPEIDGLLRKLRQLGLTLGAADSERERLDRAGIGDLFVYGDPGLLPTECIMVGDRLDNDIAPAKALGMATIRFRTGRHRRQTPRSPAEAPDIEVTDVAELKAAIESLLR
;
A
#
# COMPACT_ATOMS: atom_id res chain seq x y z
N MET A 1 8.91 -1.98 -9.84
CA MET A 1 8.16 -0.95 -10.60
C MET A 1 9.07 0.23 -10.98
N ASP A 2 9.71 0.90 -10.02
CA ASP A 2 10.57 2.08 -10.30
C ASP A 2 11.66 1.83 -11.33
N GLY A 3 12.38 0.71 -11.23
CA GLY A 3 13.38 0.32 -12.24
C GLY A 3 12.79 0.08 -13.64
N ALA A 4 11.54 -0.39 -13.73
CA ALA A 4 10.85 -0.55 -15.01
C ALA A 4 10.45 0.81 -15.60
N ILE A 5 9.99 1.75 -14.76
CA ILE A 5 9.71 3.13 -15.17
C ILE A 5 10.98 3.80 -15.69
N ALA A 6 12.08 3.75 -14.93
CA ALA A 6 13.36 4.32 -15.35
C ALA A 6 13.86 3.71 -16.68
N SER A 7 13.77 2.38 -16.81
CA SER A 7 14.17 1.67 -18.04
C SER A 7 13.29 2.05 -19.24
N ALA A 8 11.97 2.13 -19.05
CA ALA A 8 11.03 2.51 -20.10
C ALA A 8 11.21 3.97 -20.55
N CYS A 9 11.44 4.89 -19.61
CA CYS A 9 11.82 6.28 -19.92
C CYS A 9 13.15 6.35 -20.68
N GLY A 10 14.14 5.54 -20.31
CA GLY A 10 15.42 5.45 -21.01
C GLY A 10 15.28 5.01 -22.48
N LEU A 11 14.35 4.11 -22.78
CA LEU A 11 14.02 3.70 -24.15
C LEU A 11 13.35 4.81 -24.98
N GLU A 12 12.82 5.84 -24.32
CA GLU A 12 12.31 7.08 -24.95
C GLU A 12 13.37 8.21 -24.96
N GLY A 13 14.62 7.91 -24.58
CA GLY A 13 15.70 8.88 -24.53
C GLY A 13 15.68 9.79 -23.30
N ILE A 14 14.84 9.50 -22.30
CA ILE A 14 14.73 10.27 -21.06
C ILE A 14 15.67 9.66 -20.03
N ARG A 15 16.67 10.44 -19.59
CA ARG A 15 17.58 9.99 -18.53
C ARG A 15 16.92 10.13 -17.18
N ILE A 16 16.81 9.02 -16.47
CA ILE A 16 16.20 8.92 -15.16
C ILE A 16 17.22 8.29 -14.21
N ASP A 17 17.70 9.08 -13.25
CA ASP A 17 18.49 8.60 -12.13
C ASP A 17 17.61 8.38 -10.88
N GLU A 18 18.24 7.91 -9.80
CA GLU A 18 17.55 7.63 -8.54
C GLU A 18 16.92 8.89 -7.93
N ALA A 19 17.59 10.03 -7.98
CA ALA A 19 17.08 11.29 -7.43
C ALA A 19 15.84 11.79 -8.19
N VAL A 20 15.83 11.64 -9.51
CA VAL A 20 14.67 11.99 -10.36
C VAL A 20 13.49 11.07 -10.08
N ILE A 21 13.71 9.76 -9.91
CA ILE A 21 12.66 8.81 -9.49
C ILE A 21 12.11 9.18 -8.13
N GLU A 22 12.98 9.43 -7.14
CA GLU A 22 12.56 9.76 -5.78
C GLU A 22 11.73 11.05 -5.76
N ALA A 23 12.15 12.08 -6.51
CA ALA A 23 11.41 13.33 -6.63
C ALA A 23 10.03 13.14 -7.28
N ALA A 24 9.93 12.36 -8.36
CA ALA A 24 8.65 12.07 -9.01
C ALA A 24 7.72 11.26 -8.08
N SER A 25 8.29 10.28 -7.36
CA SER A 25 7.60 9.48 -6.36
C SER A 25 7.07 10.35 -5.22
N GLN A 26 7.89 11.25 -4.68
CA GLN A 26 7.51 12.17 -3.61
C GLN A 26 6.37 13.09 -4.07
N ARG A 27 6.46 13.66 -5.28
CA ARG A 27 5.38 14.49 -5.85
C ARG A 27 4.06 13.72 -5.99
N ALA A 28 4.11 12.46 -6.41
CA ALA A 28 2.90 11.62 -6.51
C ALA A 28 2.24 11.38 -5.15
N VAL A 29 3.04 11.16 -4.10
CA VAL A 29 2.55 10.99 -2.72
C VAL A 29 1.97 12.29 -2.16
N GLU A 30 2.67 13.41 -2.35
CA GLU A 30 2.21 14.74 -1.91
C GLU A 30 0.94 15.18 -2.64
N ALA A 31 0.79 14.79 -3.90
CA ALA A 31 -0.43 15.01 -4.68
C ALA A 31 -1.58 14.07 -4.29
N PHE A 32 -1.34 13.07 -3.43
CA PHE A 32 -2.31 12.01 -3.11
C PHE A 32 -2.87 11.37 -4.39
N ALA A 33 -1.98 11.06 -5.34
CA ALA A 33 -2.37 10.43 -6.60
C ALA A 33 -3.04 9.07 -6.34
N SER A 34 -4.21 8.85 -6.93
CA SER A 34 -4.90 7.55 -6.87
C SER A 34 -4.03 6.45 -7.47
N ASP A 35 -3.43 6.73 -8.63
CA ASP A 35 -2.36 5.95 -9.25
C ASP A 35 -1.02 6.70 -9.16
N ALA A 36 -0.23 6.36 -8.13
CA ALA A 36 1.08 6.98 -7.93
C ALA A 36 2.04 6.73 -9.09
N TYR A 37 2.01 5.55 -9.72
CA TYR A 37 2.91 5.22 -10.82
C TYR A 37 2.51 5.93 -12.11
N GLY A 38 1.21 6.02 -12.41
CA GLY A 38 0.69 6.81 -13.51
C GLY A 38 1.08 8.28 -13.38
N HIS A 39 0.97 8.87 -12.18
CA HIS A 39 1.38 10.25 -11.90
C HIS A 39 2.89 10.46 -12.03
N MET A 40 3.70 9.50 -11.58
CA MET A 40 5.15 9.52 -11.79
C MET A 40 5.47 9.54 -13.29
N ILE A 41 4.88 8.65 -14.08
CA ILE A 41 5.12 8.59 -15.53
C ILE A 41 4.73 9.90 -16.22
N GLU A 42 3.59 10.49 -15.87
CA GLU A 42 3.16 11.80 -16.37
C GLU A 42 4.18 12.89 -16.03
N THR A 43 4.64 12.92 -14.79
CA THR A 43 5.64 13.88 -14.30
C THR A 43 6.97 13.75 -15.03
N LEU A 44 7.41 12.52 -15.34
CA LEU A 44 8.70 12.26 -15.96
C LEU A 44 8.69 12.47 -17.48
N CYS A 45 7.58 12.19 -18.15
CA CYS A 45 7.52 12.20 -19.61
C CYS A 45 7.07 13.54 -20.21
N GLY A 46 6.28 14.33 -19.49
CA GLY A 46 5.86 15.68 -19.89
C GLY A 46 4.85 15.77 -21.04
N ASP A 47 4.88 14.88 -22.04
CA ASP A 47 3.93 14.85 -23.15
C ASP A 47 3.07 13.57 -23.21
N PRO A 48 1.80 13.65 -23.65
CA PRO A 48 0.88 12.50 -23.64
C PRO A 48 1.32 11.31 -24.50
N ARG A 49 2.02 11.54 -25.61
CA ARG A 49 2.43 10.45 -26.51
C ARG A 49 3.54 9.62 -25.88
N THR A 50 4.49 10.28 -25.23
CA THR A 50 5.58 9.62 -24.50
C THR A 50 5.06 8.92 -23.25
N VAL A 51 4.13 9.54 -22.50
CA VAL A 51 3.43 8.89 -21.38
C VAL A 51 2.82 7.55 -21.79
N GLU A 52 2.06 7.53 -22.89
CA GLU A 52 1.42 6.30 -23.37
C GLU A 52 2.43 5.22 -23.75
N ARG A 53 3.49 5.60 -24.48
CA ARG A 53 4.57 4.66 -24.86
C ARG A 53 5.30 4.10 -23.63
N VAL A 54 5.55 4.93 -22.61
CA VAL A 54 6.19 4.49 -21.36
C VAL A 54 5.25 3.56 -20.58
N ARG A 55 3.97 3.89 -20.45
CA ARG A 55 2.97 3.02 -19.78
C ARG A 55 2.92 1.64 -20.40
N GLN A 56 2.81 1.55 -21.73
CA GLN A 56 2.79 0.27 -22.45
C GLN A 56 4.06 -0.55 -22.19
N ARG A 57 5.23 0.09 -22.18
CA ARG A 57 6.50 -0.60 -21.90
C ARG A 57 6.60 -1.06 -20.45
N VAL A 58 6.24 -0.22 -19.48
CA VAL A 58 6.23 -0.59 -18.06
C VAL A 58 5.31 -1.78 -17.84
N GLN A 59 4.10 -1.76 -18.43
CA GLN A 59 3.17 -2.87 -18.38
C GLN A 59 3.78 -4.16 -18.97
N ALA A 60 4.44 -4.08 -20.13
CA ALA A 60 5.10 -5.24 -20.74
C ALA A 60 6.27 -5.78 -19.89
N MET A 61 7.00 -4.92 -19.20
CA MET A 61 8.11 -5.30 -18.31
C MET A 61 7.61 -5.94 -17.01
N VAL A 62 6.54 -5.40 -16.43
CA VAL A 62 6.07 -5.76 -15.08
C VAL A 62 4.99 -6.84 -15.11
N GLY A 63 4.24 -6.98 -16.20
CA GLY A 63 3.16 -7.96 -16.33
C GLY A 63 3.57 -9.43 -16.22
N LYS A 64 4.87 -9.73 -16.06
CA LYS A 64 5.42 -11.07 -15.79
C LYS A 64 6.14 -11.20 -14.44
N LEU A 65 6.27 -10.11 -13.68
CA LEU A 65 7.01 -10.06 -12.43
C LEU A 65 6.02 -9.95 -11.27
N ASP A 66 5.57 -11.09 -10.74
CA ASP A 66 4.94 -11.11 -9.42
C ASP A 66 6.03 -11.02 -8.35
N VAL A 67 6.36 -9.79 -7.95
CA VAL A 67 7.38 -9.52 -6.91
C VAL A 67 6.73 -9.45 -5.52
N PHE A 68 5.62 -10.13 -5.30
CA PHE A 68 4.99 -10.20 -3.99
C PHE A 68 5.90 -10.93 -3.00
N GLN A 69 6.24 -10.24 -1.91
CA GLN A 69 7.01 -10.81 -0.81
C GLN A 69 6.38 -10.39 0.51
N LEU A 70 6.24 -11.37 1.41
CA LEU A 70 5.83 -11.07 2.78
C LEU A 70 6.97 -10.37 3.50
N ARG A 71 6.60 -9.31 4.24
CA ARG A 71 7.52 -8.70 5.20
C ARG A 71 7.92 -9.76 6.24
N PRO A 72 9.20 -9.81 6.67
CA PRO A 72 9.61 -10.65 7.78
C PRO A 72 8.65 -10.51 8.97
N GLU A 73 8.38 -11.63 9.65
CA GLU A 73 7.53 -11.73 10.84
C GLU A 73 6.02 -11.52 10.63
N ILE A 74 5.58 -11.03 9.47
CA ILE A 74 4.14 -10.77 9.25
C ILE A 74 3.30 -12.05 9.28
N ASP A 75 3.79 -13.16 8.71
CA ASP A 75 3.09 -14.45 8.74
C ASP A 75 2.87 -14.93 10.19
N GLY A 76 3.93 -14.84 11.01
CA GLY A 76 3.85 -15.20 12.44
C GLY A 76 2.84 -14.34 13.20
N LEU A 77 2.79 -13.03 12.92
CA LEU A 77 1.80 -12.13 13.51
C LEU A 77 0.38 -12.52 13.09
N LEU A 78 0.10 -12.68 11.79
CA LEU A 78 -1.23 -13.02 11.29
C LEU A 78 -1.74 -14.34 11.89
N ARG A 79 -0.89 -15.37 11.95
CA ARG A 79 -1.23 -16.65 12.59
C ARG A 79 -1.54 -16.49 14.08
N LYS A 80 -0.76 -15.69 14.81
CA LYS A 80 -1.02 -15.39 16.22
C LYS A 80 -2.37 -14.70 16.41
N LEU A 81 -2.70 -13.72 15.56
CA LEU A 81 -3.99 -13.01 15.64
C LEU A 81 -5.17 -13.98 15.41
N ARG A 82 -5.05 -14.92 14.46
CA ARG A 82 -6.05 -15.98 14.28
C ARG A 82 -6.19 -16.88 15.50
N GLN A 83 -5.08 -17.25 16.16
CA GLN A 83 -5.10 -18.04 17.39
C GLN A 83 -5.76 -17.29 18.56
N LEU A 84 -5.68 -15.96 18.57
CA LEU A 84 -6.39 -15.10 19.53
C LEU A 84 -7.88 -14.94 19.20
N GLY A 85 -8.38 -15.56 18.13
CA GLY A 85 -9.78 -15.53 17.73
C GLY A 85 -10.17 -14.34 16.85
N LEU A 86 -9.21 -13.52 16.40
CA LEU A 86 -9.52 -12.42 15.49
C LEU A 86 -9.88 -12.92 14.09
N THR A 87 -10.84 -12.25 13.48
CA THR A 87 -11.11 -12.37 12.04
C THR A 87 -10.20 -11.42 11.29
N LEU A 88 -9.49 -11.94 10.28
CA LEU A 88 -8.63 -11.13 9.42
C LEU A 88 -9.34 -10.94 8.08
N GLY A 89 -9.53 -9.69 7.67
CA GLY A 89 -10.02 -9.33 6.34
C GLY A 89 -8.88 -8.80 5.48
N ALA A 90 -8.94 -9.05 4.18
CA ALA A 90 -7.99 -8.49 3.23
C ALA A 90 -8.70 -7.46 2.33
N ALA A 91 -8.51 -6.18 2.60
CA ALA A 91 -8.97 -5.11 1.74
C ALA A 91 -8.10 -5.07 0.47
N ASP A 92 -8.73 -5.13 -0.70
CA ASP A 92 -8.10 -4.91 -2.01
C ASP A 92 -6.89 -5.82 -2.35
N SER A 93 -6.83 -7.02 -1.74
CA SER A 93 -5.78 -8.01 -2.03
C SER A 93 -6.31 -9.17 -2.86
N GLU A 94 -5.60 -9.47 -3.95
CA GLU A 94 -5.88 -10.65 -4.77
C GLU A 94 -5.66 -11.93 -3.95
N ARG A 95 -6.72 -12.73 -3.78
CA ARG A 95 -6.67 -14.01 -3.06
C ARG A 95 -5.55 -14.91 -3.56
N GLU A 96 -5.41 -15.05 -4.88
CA GLU A 96 -4.37 -15.90 -5.49
C GLU A 96 -2.95 -15.50 -5.04
N ARG A 97 -2.70 -14.20 -4.84
CA ARG A 97 -1.40 -13.70 -4.38
C ARG A 97 -1.12 -14.10 -2.94
N LEU A 98 -2.14 -14.04 -2.08
CA LEU A 98 -2.04 -14.48 -0.68
C LEU A 98 -1.93 -16.00 -0.56
N ASP A 99 -2.62 -16.74 -1.43
CA ASP A 99 -2.54 -18.20 -1.54
C ASP A 99 -1.11 -18.64 -1.93
N ARG A 100 -0.51 -18.01 -2.96
CA ARG A 100 0.89 -18.27 -3.35
C ARG A 100 1.89 -18.03 -2.22
N ALA A 101 1.57 -17.10 -1.31
CA ALA A 101 2.39 -16.80 -0.14
C ALA A 101 2.07 -17.66 1.09
N GLY A 102 1.13 -18.60 1.00
CA GLY A 102 0.80 -19.53 2.09
C GLY A 102 0.04 -18.92 3.27
N ILE A 103 -0.59 -17.75 3.07
CA ILE A 103 -1.37 -17.04 4.10
C ILE A 103 -2.82 -16.79 3.68
N GLY A 104 -3.22 -17.18 2.48
CA GLY A 104 -4.57 -16.91 1.96
C GLY A 104 -5.71 -17.46 2.82
N ASP A 105 -5.53 -18.63 3.44
CA ASP A 105 -6.51 -19.25 4.34
C ASP A 105 -6.63 -18.56 5.71
N LEU A 106 -5.74 -17.60 6.02
CA LEU A 106 -5.86 -16.81 7.24
C LEU A 106 -6.94 -15.73 7.12
N PHE A 107 -7.37 -15.39 5.90
CA PHE A 107 -8.27 -14.27 5.62
C PHE A 107 -9.69 -14.71 5.26
N VAL A 108 -10.65 -13.90 5.69
CA VAL A 108 -12.03 -13.92 5.21
C VAL A 108 -12.13 -12.96 4.03
N TYR A 109 -12.73 -13.45 2.93
CA TYR A 109 -12.94 -12.68 1.72
C TYR A 109 -14.42 -12.30 1.63
N GLY A 110 -14.70 -11.01 1.47
CA GLY A 110 -16.06 -10.45 1.51
C GLY A 110 -16.41 -9.85 2.86
N ASP A 111 -17.70 -9.65 3.10
CA ASP A 111 -18.21 -9.06 4.34
C ASP A 111 -18.18 -10.09 5.49
N PRO A 112 -17.40 -9.88 6.56
CA PRO A 112 -17.38 -10.77 7.71
C PRO A 112 -18.59 -10.59 8.64
N GLY A 113 -19.48 -9.62 8.37
CA GLY A 113 -20.65 -9.33 9.20
C GLY A 113 -20.30 -8.66 10.54
N LEU A 114 -19.16 -7.98 10.61
CA LEU A 114 -18.69 -7.28 11.81
C LEU A 114 -19.09 -5.80 11.76
N LEU A 115 -19.36 -5.22 12.94
CA LEU A 115 -19.58 -3.78 13.01
C LEU A 115 -18.26 -3.05 12.78
N PRO A 116 -18.24 -1.92 12.05
CA PRO A 116 -17.03 -1.12 11.88
C PRO A 116 -16.36 -0.74 13.20
N THR A 117 -17.14 -0.44 14.25
CA THR A 117 -16.63 -0.11 15.59
C THR A 117 -15.92 -1.25 16.30
N GLU A 118 -16.04 -2.49 15.80
CA GLU A 118 -15.33 -3.68 16.29
C GLU A 118 -14.11 -4.03 15.42
N CYS A 119 -13.82 -3.21 14.40
CA CYS A 119 -12.77 -3.45 13.42
C CYS A 119 -11.58 -2.51 13.61
N ILE A 120 -10.39 -3.03 13.30
CA ILE A 120 -9.16 -2.25 13.19
C ILE A 120 -8.71 -2.30 11.71
N MET A 121 -8.62 -1.15 11.05
CA MET A 121 -8.02 -1.03 9.73
C MET A 121 -6.52 -0.81 9.85
N VAL A 122 -5.74 -1.62 9.13
CA VAL A 122 -4.28 -1.48 9.02
C VAL A 122 -3.92 -1.24 7.56
N GLY A 123 -3.32 -0.09 7.27
CA GLY A 123 -2.90 0.28 5.91
C GLY A 123 -1.77 1.31 5.91
N ASP A 124 -1.22 1.62 4.74
CA ASP A 124 -0.10 2.57 4.60
C ASP A 124 -0.53 3.95 4.08
N ARG A 125 -1.70 4.02 3.40
CA ARG A 125 -2.23 5.22 2.75
C ARG A 125 -3.27 5.93 3.60
N LEU A 126 -3.07 7.23 3.80
CA LEU A 126 -3.99 8.05 4.61
C LEU A 126 -5.36 8.23 3.95
N ASP A 127 -5.39 8.40 2.64
CA ASP A 127 -6.59 8.63 1.83
C ASP A 127 -7.40 7.37 1.55
N ASN A 128 -6.72 6.24 1.36
CA ASN A 128 -7.38 4.99 0.94
C ASN A 128 -7.68 4.06 2.10
N ASP A 129 -6.85 4.05 3.13
CA ASP A 129 -6.99 3.13 4.25
C ASP A 129 -7.57 3.84 5.47
N ILE A 130 -6.95 4.95 5.87
CA ILE A 130 -7.25 5.59 7.17
C ILE A 130 -8.54 6.41 7.13
N ALA A 131 -8.63 7.39 6.24
CA ALA A 131 -9.79 8.27 6.16
C ALA A 131 -11.13 7.55 5.97
N PRO A 132 -11.28 6.60 5.03
CA PRO A 132 -12.54 5.87 4.87
C PRO A 132 -12.84 4.96 6.06
N ALA A 133 -11.85 4.28 6.65
CA ALA A 133 -12.07 3.44 7.82
C ALA A 133 -12.53 4.26 9.04
N LYS A 134 -11.92 5.43 9.28
CA LYS A 134 -12.38 6.36 10.33
C LYS A 134 -13.78 6.87 10.07
N ALA A 135 -14.13 7.18 8.82
CA ALA A 135 -15.48 7.62 8.47
C ALA A 135 -16.54 6.55 8.77
N LEU A 136 -16.16 5.27 8.72
CA LEU A 136 -17.01 4.14 9.12
C LEU A 136 -17.03 3.89 10.64
N GLY A 137 -16.12 4.51 11.41
CA GLY A 137 -16.00 4.33 12.86
C GLY A 137 -15.04 3.22 13.29
N MET A 138 -14.20 2.72 12.38
CA MET A 138 -13.14 1.75 12.71
C MET A 138 -11.98 2.42 13.45
N ALA A 139 -11.29 1.67 14.30
CA ALA A 139 -9.96 2.06 14.77
C ALA A 139 -8.94 1.92 13.65
N THR A 140 -7.91 2.75 13.62
CA THR A 140 -6.97 2.84 12.49
C THR A 140 -5.51 2.82 12.93
N ILE A 141 -4.74 1.92 12.32
CA ILE A 141 -3.29 1.86 12.45
C ILE A 141 -2.68 2.14 11.09
N ARG A 142 -1.85 3.20 11.00
CA ARG A 142 -1.05 3.44 9.80
C ARG A 142 0.30 2.75 9.92
N PHE A 143 0.57 1.82 9.01
CA PHE A 143 1.86 1.18 8.87
C PHE A 143 2.75 1.98 7.90
N ARG A 144 3.64 2.81 8.44
CA ARG A 144 4.49 3.76 7.69
C ARG A 144 5.60 3.07 6.90
N THR A 145 5.21 2.42 5.81
CA THR A 145 6.13 1.67 4.96
C THR A 145 5.99 2.07 3.50
N GLY A 146 6.89 1.55 2.65
CA GLY A 146 6.83 1.80 1.21
C GLY A 146 6.93 3.27 0.84
N ARG A 147 6.28 3.62 -0.29
CA ARG A 147 6.32 4.97 -0.87
C ARG A 147 5.52 5.98 -0.05
N HIS A 148 4.42 5.55 0.57
CA HIS A 148 3.49 6.42 1.30
C HIS A 148 3.94 6.76 2.73
N ARG A 149 5.07 6.21 3.22
CA ARG A 149 5.61 6.43 4.58
C ARG A 149 5.78 7.90 5.01
N ARG A 150 5.91 8.82 4.05
CA ARG A 150 6.10 10.27 4.25
C ARG A 150 4.85 11.10 3.98
N GLN A 151 3.72 10.48 3.62
CA GLN A 151 2.46 11.19 3.43
C GLN A 151 2.06 11.84 4.76
N THR A 152 1.60 13.09 4.70
CA THR A 152 1.20 13.87 5.88
C THR A 152 -0.32 14.06 5.85
N PRO A 153 -1.04 13.88 6.96
CA PRO A 153 -2.47 14.15 7.01
C PRO A 153 -2.78 15.59 6.60
N ARG A 154 -3.72 15.77 5.69
CA ARG A 154 -4.24 17.07 5.24
C ARG A 154 -5.44 17.53 6.06
N SER A 155 -6.08 16.59 6.76
CA SER A 155 -7.25 16.82 7.59
C SER A 155 -7.29 15.86 8.78
N PRO A 156 -8.10 16.14 9.82
CA PRO A 156 -8.29 15.22 10.94
C PRO A 156 -8.87 13.85 10.55
N ALA A 157 -9.58 13.77 9.43
CA ALA A 157 -10.09 12.50 8.90
C ALA A 157 -8.93 11.57 8.47
N GLU A 158 -7.81 12.13 8.03
CA GLU A 158 -6.62 11.39 7.61
C GLU A 158 -5.64 11.10 8.77
N ALA A 159 -5.92 11.59 9.99
CA ALA A 159 -5.06 11.33 11.14
C ALA A 159 -5.35 9.93 11.71
N PRO A 160 -4.41 8.97 11.61
CA PRO A 160 -4.61 7.63 12.17
C PRO A 160 -4.63 7.67 13.70
N ASP A 161 -5.23 6.66 14.33
CA ASP A 161 -5.23 6.56 15.79
C ASP A 161 -3.84 6.14 16.32
N ILE A 162 -3.14 5.26 15.59
CA ILE A 162 -1.77 4.84 15.89
C ILE A 162 -0.93 4.81 14.61
N GLU A 163 0.31 5.27 14.66
CA GLU A 163 1.31 5.07 13.60
C GLU A 163 2.38 4.07 14.05
N VAL A 164 2.77 3.17 13.15
CA VAL A 164 3.80 2.14 13.40
C VAL A 164 4.76 2.05 12.22
N THR A 165 5.99 1.61 12.46
CA THR A 165 7.07 1.56 11.47
C THR A 165 7.61 0.15 11.24
N ASP A 166 7.31 -0.79 12.14
CA ASP A 166 7.66 -2.21 12.00
C ASP A 166 6.56 -3.15 12.52
N VAL A 167 6.81 -4.46 12.39
CA VAL A 167 5.86 -5.52 12.77
C VAL A 167 5.71 -5.64 14.29
N ALA A 168 6.74 -5.34 15.07
CA ALA A 168 6.70 -5.39 16.53
C ALA A 168 5.82 -4.27 17.08
N GLU A 169 5.98 -3.04 16.56
CA GLU A 169 5.11 -1.90 16.85
C GLU A 169 3.67 -2.18 16.41
N LEU A 170 3.46 -2.75 15.21
CA LEU A 170 2.13 -3.13 14.73
C LEU A 170 1.43 -4.10 15.69
N LYS A 171 2.15 -5.13 16.13
CA LYS A 171 1.63 -6.08 17.11
C LYS A 171 1.23 -5.39 18.41
N ALA A 172 2.10 -4.53 18.96
CA ALA A 172 1.83 -3.80 20.20
C ALA A 172 0.62 -2.86 20.06
N ALA A 173 0.49 -2.19 18.90
CA ALA A 173 -0.63 -1.32 18.59
C ALA A 173 -1.96 -2.10 18.55
N ILE A 174 -2.01 -3.24 17.84
CA ILE A 174 -3.19 -4.11 17.81
C ILE A 174 -3.55 -4.57 19.24
N GLU A 175 -2.58 -5.08 20.01
CA GLU A 175 -2.79 -5.54 21.39
C GLU A 175 -3.27 -4.41 22.33
N SER A 176 -3.01 -3.14 22.01
CA SER A 176 -3.49 -1.98 22.78
C SER A 176 -4.95 -1.60 22.47
N LEU A 177 -5.39 -1.80 21.22
CA LEU A 177 -6.73 -1.47 20.75
C LEU A 177 -7.77 -2.57 21.03
N LEU A 178 -7.32 -3.78 21.36
CA LEU A 178 -8.20 -4.89 21.78
C LEU A 178 -8.62 -4.84 23.25
N ARG A 179 -8.20 -3.81 24.01
CA ARG A 179 -8.42 -3.70 25.45
C ARG A 179 -9.71 -2.95 25.80
#